data_AF-A0A7W1CNK1-F1
#
_entry.id   AF-A0A7W1CNK1-F1
#
_cell.length_a   1.000
_cell.length_b   1.000
_cell.length_c   1.000
_cell.angle_alpha   90.00
_cell.angle_beta   90.00
_cell.angle_gamma   90.00
#
_symmetry.space_group_name_H-M   'P 1'
#
loop_
_entity.id
_entity.type
_entity.pdbx_description
1 polymer ?
#
loop_
_entity_poly.entity_id
_entity_poly.type
_entity_poly.pdbx_seq_one_letter_code
_entity_poly.pdbx_strand_id
1 'polypeptide(L)'
;MGLAAHVASRFGRRGPSDDDLRQVAFLALVKAVDRFDPERGVAFSTFAGRTIEGEIKRHFRDRGWMIRVPREVQELSARLTRARERLTRDLGRAP
;
A
#
# COMPACT_ATOMS: atom_id res chain seq x y z
N MET A 1 -2.39 16.29 -11.74
CA MET A 1 -2.81 15.30 -10.72
C MET A 1 -2.33 15.77 -9.35
N GLY A 2 -3.20 15.91 -8.35
CA GLY A 2 -2.84 16.38 -7.01
C GLY A 2 -2.09 15.32 -6.17
N LEU A 3 -1.45 15.75 -5.08
CA LEU A 3 -0.61 14.90 -4.20
C LEU A 3 -1.30 13.61 -3.74
N ALA A 4 -2.53 13.72 -3.21
CA ALA A 4 -3.29 12.55 -2.73
C ALA A 4 -3.55 11.52 -3.84
N ALA A 5 -4.01 11.97 -5.00
CA ALA A 5 -4.25 11.10 -6.16
C ALA A 5 -2.95 10.47 -6.68
N HIS A 6 -1.84 11.21 -6.67
CA HIS A 6 -0.53 10.68 -7.05
C HIS A 6 -0.01 9.60 -6.09
N VAL A 7 -0.27 9.73 -4.78
CA VAL A 7 0.10 8.68 -3.82
C VAL A 7 -0.83 7.47 -3.96
N ALA A 8 -2.13 7.69 -4.13
CA ALA A 8 -3.13 6.63 -4.29
C ALA A 8 -2.88 5.75 -5.54
N SER A 9 -2.51 6.36 -6.66
CA SER A 9 -2.31 5.63 -7.93
C SER A 9 -1.19 4.57 -7.86
N ARG A 10 -0.27 4.69 -6.90
CA ARG A 10 0.78 3.68 -6.64
C ARG A 10 0.21 2.37 -6.10
N PHE A 11 -1.02 2.38 -5.58
CA PHE A 11 -1.71 1.23 -4.99
C PHE A 11 -2.76 0.61 -5.92
N GLY A 12 -3.20 1.31 -6.97
CA GLY A 12 -4.28 0.89 -7.88
C GLY A 12 -4.02 -0.36 -8.74
N ARG A 13 -2.81 -0.94 -8.70
CA ARG A 13 -2.49 -2.22 -9.37
C ARG A 13 -2.69 -3.46 -8.46
N ARG A 14 -3.12 -3.30 -7.21
CA ARG A 14 -3.16 -4.36 -6.17
C ARG A 14 -4.51 -4.45 -5.42
N GLY A 15 -5.62 -3.99 -6.01
CA GLY A 15 -6.98 -4.07 -5.45
C GLY A 15 -7.64 -2.68 -5.22
N PRO A 16 -8.77 -2.68 -4.48
CA PRO A 16 -10.00 -1.87 -4.61
C PRO A 16 -10.27 -1.14 -5.94
N SER A 17 -11.44 -0.51 -6.07
CA SER A 17 -11.63 0.47 -7.16
C SER A 17 -10.66 1.64 -6.93
N ASP A 18 -10.10 2.19 -8.01
CA ASP A 18 -9.19 3.34 -7.93
C ASP A 18 -9.83 4.53 -7.18
N ASP A 19 -11.17 4.63 -7.22
CA ASP A 19 -11.95 5.67 -6.55
C ASP A 19 -11.98 5.52 -5.02
N ASP A 20 -12.06 4.30 -4.49
CA ASP A 20 -12.03 4.08 -3.03
C ASP A 20 -10.68 4.51 -2.44
N LEU A 21 -9.58 4.16 -3.12
CA LEU A 21 -8.24 4.55 -2.70
C LEU A 21 -8.03 6.06 -2.77
N ARG A 22 -8.59 6.71 -3.80
CA ARG A 22 -8.59 8.18 -3.90
C ARG A 22 -9.34 8.81 -2.74
N GLN A 23 -10.53 8.32 -2.38
CA GLN A 23 -11.30 8.85 -1.25
C GLN A 23 -10.52 8.75 0.07
N VAL A 24 -9.92 7.59 0.35
CA VAL A 24 -9.07 7.40 1.54
C VAL A 24 -7.90 8.38 1.52
N ALA A 25 -7.26 8.56 0.37
CA ALA A 25 -6.16 9.49 0.22
C ALA A 25 -6.57 10.95 0.43
N PHE A 26 -7.74 11.36 -0.04
CA PHE A 26 -8.27 12.71 0.18
C PHE A 26 -8.59 12.96 1.65
N LEU A 27 -9.24 12.02 2.33
CA LEU A 27 -9.50 12.14 3.77
C LEU A 27 -8.19 12.21 4.57
N ALA A 28 -7.20 11.41 4.20
CA ALA A 28 -5.87 11.44 4.81
C ALA A 28 -5.13 12.77 4.56
N LEU A 29 -5.33 13.39 3.41
CA LEU A 29 -4.80 14.71 3.11
C LEU A 29 -5.42 15.78 4.02
N VAL A 30 -6.73 15.75 4.23
CA VAL A 30 -7.41 16.66 5.19
C VAL A 30 -6.83 16.48 6.59
N LYS A 31 -6.74 15.23 7.08
CA LYS A 31 -6.11 14.94 8.38
C LYS A 31 -4.65 15.42 8.46
N ALA A 32 -3.92 15.39 7.34
CA ALA A 32 -2.56 15.89 7.28
C ALA A 32 -2.51 17.41 7.41
N VAL A 33 -3.47 18.14 6.81
CA VAL A 33 -3.60 19.60 7.00
C VAL A 33 -3.82 19.91 8.49
N ASP A 34 -4.76 19.23 9.14
CA ASP A 34 -5.11 19.48 10.54
C ASP A 34 -3.97 19.22 11.54
N ARG A 35 -3.03 18.33 11.19
CA ARG A 35 -1.95 17.88 12.09
C ARG A 35 -0.58 18.43 11.72
N PHE A 36 -0.46 19.15 10.60
CA PHE A 36 0.81 19.66 10.15
C PHE A 36 1.26 20.84 11.01
N ASP A 37 2.54 20.85 11.33
CA ASP A 37 3.18 21.87 12.14
C ASP A 37 4.37 22.43 11.34
N PRO A 38 4.28 23.67 10.83
CA PRO A 38 5.31 24.26 9.97
C PRO A 38 6.63 24.50 10.71
N GLU A 39 6.61 24.62 12.04
CA GLU A 39 7.80 24.87 12.86
C GLU A 39 8.75 23.66 12.91
N ARG A 40 8.29 22.49 12.45
CA ARG A 40 9.09 21.25 12.40
C ARG A 40 10.10 21.21 11.25
N GLY A 41 10.12 22.22 10.37
CA GLY A 41 11.11 22.35 9.30
C GLY A 41 10.99 21.31 8.18
N VAL A 42 9.86 20.60 8.07
CA VAL A 42 9.59 19.63 7.00
C VAL A 42 8.54 20.18 6.05
N ALA A 43 8.74 19.98 4.75
CA ALA A 43 7.75 20.37 3.75
C ALA A 43 6.42 19.61 3.96
N PHE A 44 5.29 20.31 3.86
CA PHE A 44 3.96 19.72 4.01
C PHE A 44 3.75 18.49 3.12
N SER A 45 4.22 18.52 1.87
CA SER A 45 4.13 17.40 0.93
C SER A 45 4.80 16.12 1.45
N THR A 46 5.90 16.26 2.18
CA THR A 46 6.62 15.13 2.80
C THR A 46 5.80 14.54 3.94
N PHE A 47 5.28 15.38 4.83
CA PHE A 47 4.41 14.94 5.93
C PHE A 47 3.11 14.32 5.43
N ALA A 48 2.40 15.02 4.56
CA ALA A 48 1.14 14.57 3.98
C ALA A 48 1.31 13.27 3.19
N GLY A 49 2.39 13.13 2.42
CA GLY A 49 2.71 11.89 1.71
C GLY A 49 2.80 10.68 2.65
N ARG A 50 3.46 10.83 3.81
CA ARG A 50 3.58 9.76 4.82
C ARG A 50 2.25 9.47 5.50
N THR A 51 1.46 10.50 5.81
CA THR A 51 0.12 10.34 6.38
C THR A 51 -0.83 9.61 5.44
N ILE A 52 -0.87 10.00 4.16
CA ILE A 52 -1.69 9.36 3.12
C ILE A 52 -1.28 7.88 2.95
N GLU A 53 0.01 7.60 2.83
CA GLU A 53 0.51 6.22 2.71
C GLU A 53 0.10 5.37 3.93
N GLY A 54 0.20 5.93 5.14
CA GLY A 54 -0.20 5.28 6.37
C GLY A 54 -1.69 4.97 6.43
N GLU A 55 -2.54 5.91 6.05
CA GLU A 55 -4.00 5.73 6.04
C GLU A 55 -4.46 4.74 4.97
N ILE A 56 -3.84 4.73 3.79
CA ILE A 56 -4.11 3.71 2.76
C ILE A 56 -3.72 2.31 3.28
N LYS A 57 -2.53 2.16 3.87
CA LYS A 57 -2.10 0.88 4.47
C LYS A 57 -2.99 0.45 5.63
N ARG A 58 -3.44 1.40 6.45
CA ARG A 58 -4.42 1.16 7.52
C ARG A 58 -5.76 0.72 6.93
N HIS A 59 -6.25 1.38 5.88
CA HIS A 59 -7.45 0.97 5.18
C HIS A 59 -7.33 -0.47 4.67
N PHE A 60 -6.20 -0.85 4.09
CA PHE A 60 -5.89 -2.24 3.72
C PHE A 60 -5.72 -3.20 4.89
N ARG A 61 -5.52 -2.74 6.12
CA ARG A 61 -5.44 -3.61 7.31
C ARG A 61 -6.82 -3.76 7.95
N ASP A 62 -7.47 -2.64 8.18
CA ASP A 62 -8.76 -2.53 8.86
C ASP A 62 -9.89 -3.06 7.96
N ARG A 63 -9.76 -2.89 6.64
CA ARG A 63 -10.60 -3.52 5.61
C ARG A 63 -9.93 -4.75 4.97
N GLY A 64 -8.87 -5.28 5.59
CA GLY A 64 -7.85 -6.13 4.99
C GLY A 64 -8.22 -7.53 4.55
N TRP A 65 -9.50 -7.80 4.35
CA TRP A 65 -9.99 -8.96 3.62
C TRP A 65 -11.06 -8.54 2.58
N MET A 66 -10.85 -7.42 1.87
CA MET A 66 -11.72 -7.06 0.75
C MET A 66 -11.51 -7.98 -0.49
N ILE A 67 -10.44 -8.79 -0.50
CA ILE A 67 -10.44 -10.12 -1.12
C ILE A 67 -10.00 -11.12 -0.05
N ARG A 68 -10.95 -11.91 0.44
CA ARG A 68 -10.68 -13.05 1.31
C ARG A 68 -9.94 -14.12 0.52
N VAL A 69 -8.61 -14.02 0.43
CA VAL A 69 -7.77 -15.05 -0.19
C VAL A 69 -7.85 -16.30 0.69
N PRO A 70 -8.39 -17.43 0.19
CA PRO A 70 -8.50 -18.65 0.98
C PRO A 70 -7.15 -19.04 1.57
N ARG A 71 -7.17 -19.59 2.79
CA ARG A 71 -5.97 -19.99 3.52
C ARG A 71 -5.07 -20.90 2.68
N GLU A 72 -5.67 -21.79 1.92
CA GLU A 72 -5.01 -22.69 0.97
C GLU A 72 -4.19 -21.96 -0.10
N VAL A 73 -4.68 -20.84 -0.62
CA VAL A 73 -3.97 -20.03 -1.63
C VAL A 73 -2.79 -19.28 -1.00
N GLN A 74 -2.91 -18.86 0.26
CA GLN A 74 -1.80 -18.26 1.01
C GLN A 74 -0.70 -19.29 1.26
N GLU A 75 -1.09 -20.51 1.65
CA GLU A 75 -0.17 -21.63 1.85
C GLU A 75 0.48 -22.05 0.53
N LEU A 76 -0.27 -22.06 -0.57
CA LEU A 76 0.24 -22.33 -1.91
C LEU A 76 1.27 -21.28 -2.34
N SER A 77 0.99 -19.99 -2.13
CA SER A 77 1.92 -18.90 -2.44
C SER A 77 3.21 -19.00 -1.62
N ALA A 78 3.09 -19.33 -0.33
CA ALA A 78 4.26 -19.58 0.53
C ALA A 78 5.07 -20.79 0.05
N ARG A 79 4.40 -21.88 -0.36
CA ARG A 79 5.07 -23.06 -0.93
C ARG A 79 5.76 -22.76 -2.26
N LEU A 80 5.10 -22.00 -3.14
CA LEU A 80 5.65 -21.58 -4.43
C LEU A 80 6.90 -20.73 -4.24
N THR A 81 6.86 -19.77 -3.30
CA THR A 81 8.01 -18.92 -2.96
C THR A 81 9.21 -19.77 -2.53
N ARG A 82 9.01 -20.71 -1.59
CA ARG A 82 10.08 -21.62 -1.13
C ARG A 82 10.59 -22.54 -2.24
N ALA A 83 9.71 -23.05 -3.09
CA ALA A 83 10.07 -23.90 -4.21
C ALA A 83 10.90 -23.14 -5.26
N ARG A 84 10.50 -21.91 -5.57
CA ARG A 84 11.22 -21.00 -6.46
C ARG A 84 12.62 -20.69 -5.92
N GLU A 85 12.75 -20.38 -4.63
CA GLU A 85 14.06 -20.13 -4.00
C GLU A 85 14.98 -21.34 -4.08
N ARG A 86 14.45 -22.55 -3.80
CA ARG A 86 15.22 -23.79 -3.90
C ARG A 86 15.70 -24.02 -5.34
N LEU A 87 14.80 -23.97 -6.31
CA LEU A 87 15.15 -24.17 -7.72
C LEU A 87 16.11 -23.09 -8.23
N THR A 88 15.97 -21.85 -7.76
CA THR A 88 16.91 -20.77 -8.11
C THR A 88 18.31 -21.07 -7.59
N ARG A 89 18.43 -21.62 -6.36
CA ARG A 89 19.72 -22.06 -5.81
C ARG A 89 20.30 -23.22 -6.63
N ASP A 90 19.49 -24.22 -6.96
CA ASP A 90 19.96 -25.42 -7.64
C ASP A 90 20.36 -25.16 -9.10
N LEU A 91 19.63 -24.26 -9.78
CA LEU A 91 19.85 -23.96 -11.21
C LEU A 91 20.81 -22.79 -11.44
N GLY A 92 21.14 -22.01 -10.41
CA GLY A 92 21.94 -20.78 -10.53
C GLY A 92 21.28 -19.67 -11.37
N ARG A 93 19.99 -19.82 -11.70
CA ARG A 93 19.18 -18.90 -12.50
C ARG A 93 17.73 -18.95 -12.05
N ALA A 94 16.91 -18.01 -12.49
CA ALA A 94 15.47 -18.13 -12.29
C ALA A 94 14.95 -19.43 -12.95
N PRO A 95 14.20 -20.26 -12.22
CA PRO A 95 13.52 -21.42 -12.79
C PRO A 95 12.53 -21.02 -13.86
#